data_AF-A0A8H6LS71-F1
#
_entry.id   AF-A0A8H6LS71-F1
#
_cell.length_a   1.000
_cell.length_b   1.000
_cell.length_c   1.000
_cell.angle_alpha   90.00
_cell.angle_beta   90.00
_cell.angle_gamma   90.00
#
_symmetry.space_group_name_H-M   'P 1'
#
loop_
_entity.id
_entity.type
_entity.pdbx_description
1 polymer ?
#
loop_
_entity_poly.entity_id
_entity_poly.type
_entity_poly.pdbx_seq_one_letter_code
_entity_poly.pdbx_strand_id
1 'polypeptide(L)'
;MLYLCYRRVTTESLVSGDAGLTCWRYFAETVALLTFLGRHVGSEDTNYIPSLCSEHRRRITARVFNVDKVLVSFTGRPPLLSRRFFSSPLPLDLTDLDLESDQATVRHAVQELDANGFRHIGDLKGSSMVRARSQIAYIKDELLEIALANSVKVTFESLTEIKARAERTYESFPANLIHRPDELDDPDCDVQKVYSRILIRLEHMQNLFFVERLLLRLGHIDENRLLPISFEMVTLTLLFWTHQDRFSGMRRDFEWLVCTLTIIFSLSNSSSSWPSPPPEAVSSVSNSSAQHSAAPIPTAPN
;
A
#
# COMPACT_ATOMS: atom_id res chain seq x y z
N MET A 1 -1.77 20.61 -1.82
CA MET A 1 -2.69 20.01 -2.81
C MET A 1 -2.58 18.48 -2.86
N LEU A 2 -1.44 17.88 -3.26
CA LEU A 2 -1.29 16.42 -3.37
C LEU A 2 -1.68 15.65 -2.09
N TYR A 3 -1.26 16.12 -0.92
CA TYR A 3 -1.67 15.54 0.37
C TYR A 3 -3.20 15.53 0.57
N LEU A 4 -3.90 16.57 0.13
CA LEU A 4 -5.36 16.65 0.22
C LEU A 4 -6.04 15.65 -0.72
N CYS A 5 -5.52 15.48 -1.94
CA CYS A 5 -5.99 14.46 -2.89
C CYS A 5 -5.83 13.06 -2.29
N TYR A 6 -4.66 12.76 -1.74
CA TYR A 6 -4.42 11.51 -1.00
C TYR A 6 -5.42 11.32 0.15
N ARG A 7 -5.62 12.34 0.99
CA ARG A 7 -6.57 12.27 2.11
C ARG A 7 -8.02 12.08 1.64
N ARG A 8 -8.40 12.62 0.49
CA ARG A 8 -9.71 12.41 -0.13
C ARG A 8 -9.91 10.94 -0.49
N VAL A 9 -8.90 10.28 -1.07
CA VAL A 9 -8.95 8.84 -1.36
C VAL A 9 -9.15 8.05 -0.09
N THR A 10 -8.35 8.33 0.95
CA THR A 10 -8.49 7.65 2.26
C THR A 10 -9.86 7.87 2.88
N THR A 11 -10.47 9.04 2.76
CA THR A 11 -11.82 9.26 3.30
C THR A 11 -12.89 8.55 2.46
N GLU A 12 -12.76 8.56 1.13
CA GLU A 12 -13.70 7.91 0.23
C GLU A 12 -13.71 6.39 0.40
N SER A 13 -12.54 5.78 0.62
CA SER A 13 -12.47 4.35 0.88
C SER A 13 -13.26 3.95 2.12
N LEU A 14 -13.33 4.80 3.16
CA LEU A 14 -14.13 4.54 4.36
C LEU A 14 -15.64 4.58 4.13
N VAL A 15 -16.08 5.27 3.08
CA VAL A 15 -17.50 5.52 2.83
C VAL A 15 -18.04 4.51 1.82
N SER A 16 -17.28 4.28 0.75
CA SER A 16 -17.70 3.51 -0.41
C SER A 16 -16.96 2.17 -0.57
N GLY A 17 -15.98 1.89 0.30
CA GLY A 17 -15.07 0.75 0.21
C GLY A 17 -13.96 0.93 -0.84
N ASP A 18 -12.86 0.19 -0.67
CA ASP A 18 -11.67 0.25 -1.54
C ASP A 18 -11.94 -0.21 -2.99
N ALA A 19 -12.94 -1.05 -3.21
CA ALA A 19 -13.31 -1.55 -4.54
C ALA A 19 -14.15 -0.54 -5.36
N GLY A 20 -14.64 0.52 -4.72
CA GLY A 20 -15.55 1.49 -5.32
C GLY A 20 -14.94 2.24 -6.51
N LEU A 21 -15.75 2.51 -7.54
CA LEU A 21 -15.34 3.29 -8.71
C LEU A 21 -14.86 4.70 -8.31
N THR A 22 -15.54 5.34 -7.36
CA THR A 22 -15.20 6.68 -6.87
C THR A 22 -13.82 6.70 -6.22
N CYS A 23 -13.51 5.71 -5.37
CA CYS A 23 -12.19 5.55 -4.76
C CYS A 23 -11.10 5.44 -5.83
N TRP A 24 -11.31 4.57 -6.82
CA TRP A 24 -10.38 4.41 -7.95
C TRP A 24 -10.16 5.69 -8.76
N ARG A 25 -11.24 6.44 -9.05
CA ARG A 25 -11.16 7.73 -9.77
C ARG A 25 -10.36 8.76 -9.00
N TYR A 26 -10.63 8.93 -7.70
CA TYR A 26 -9.87 9.86 -6.86
C TYR A 26 -8.41 9.46 -6.72
N PHE A 27 -8.12 8.16 -6.70
CA PHE A 27 -6.75 7.68 -6.68
C PHE A 27 -6.04 7.98 -8.01
N ALA A 28 -6.70 7.76 -9.14
CA ALA A 28 -6.17 8.13 -10.46
C ALA A 28 -5.90 9.64 -10.58
N GLU A 29 -6.80 10.50 -10.07
CA GLU A 29 -6.57 11.95 -9.99
C GLU A 29 -5.33 12.28 -9.12
N THR A 30 -5.14 11.56 -8.01
CA THR A 30 -3.99 11.73 -7.11
C THR A 30 -2.68 11.33 -7.81
N VAL A 31 -2.68 10.22 -8.54
CA VAL A 31 -1.53 9.75 -9.33
C VAL A 31 -1.22 10.75 -10.45
N ALA A 32 -2.23 11.22 -11.18
CA ALA A 32 -2.07 12.22 -12.23
C ALA A 32 -1.46 13.53 -11.70
N LEU A 33 -1.91 13.99 -10.52
CA LEU A 33 -1.31 15.17 -9.88
C LEU A 33 0.14 14.91 -9.44
N LEU A 34 0.43 13.74 -8.88
CA LEU A 34 1.78 13.36 -8.46
C LEU A 34 2.75 13.37 -9.66
N THR A 35 2.34 12.80 -10.79
CA THR A 35 3.16 12.72 -12.00
C THR A 35 3.30 14.09 -12.67
N PHE A 36 2.23 14.88 -12.74
CA PHE A 36 2.26 16.27 -13.21
C PHE A 36 3.24 17.14 -12.42
N LEU A 37 3.29 16.97 -11.09
CA LEU A 37 4.25 17.68 -10.23
C LEU A 37 5.68 17.13 -10.32
N GLY A 38 5.95 16.15 -11.18
CA GLY A 38 7.25 15.54 -11.37
C GLY A 38 7.74 14.72 -10.18
N ARG A 39 6.88 14.36 -9.22
CA ARG A 39 7.31 13.75 -7.95
C ARG A 39 7.70 12.27 -8.05
N HIS A 40 7.25 11.60 -9.11
CA HIS A 40 7.59 10.22 -9.44
C HIS A 40 9.07 10.04 -9.82
N VAL A 41 9.75 11.10 -10.27
CA VAL A 41 11.18 11.10 -10.60
C VAL A 41 11.94 11.93 -9.58
N GLY A 42 13.04 11.38 -9.09
CA GLY A 42 13.99 12.10 -8.24
C GLY A 42 15.38 11.49 -8.38
N SER A 43 16.39 12.28 -8.04
CA SER A 43 17.78 11.82 -7.89
C SER A 43 18.17 11.79 -6.42
N GLU A 44 18.93 10.77 -6.02
CA GLU A 44 19.62 10.78 -4.73
C GLU A 44 20.83 11.69 -4.83
N ASP A 45 20.73 12.88 -4.23
CA ASP A 45 21.84 13.82 -4.10
C ASP A 45 22.62 13.49 -2.82
N THR A 46 23.93 13.25 -2.94
CA THR A 46 24.82 12.98 -1.81
C THR A 46 24.94 14.17 -0.86
N ASN A 47 24.67 15.38 -1.34
CA ASN A 47 24.63 16.60 -0.53
C ASN A 47 23.21 16.99 -0.12
N TYR A 48 22.25 16.06 -0.20
CA TYR A 48 20.86 16.33 0.17
C TYR A 48 20.74 16.75 1.64
N ILE A 49 20.26 17.98 1.86
CA ILE A 49 19.91 18.48 3.19
C ILE A 49 18.40 18.36 3.35
N PRO A 50 17.92 17.49 4.27
CA PRO A 50 16.49 17.35 4.50
C PRO A 50 15.90 18.60 5.14
N SER A 51 14.68 18.90 4.74
CA SER A 51 13.82 19.93 5.31
C SER A 51 12.45 19.33 5.54
N LEU A 52 11.65 19.96 6.42
CA LEU A 52 10.27 19.52 6.65
C LEU A 52 9.48 19.37 5.33
N CYS A 53 9.63 20.33 4.42
CA CYS A 53 8.92 20.30 3.15
C CYS A 53 9.43 19.20 2.20
N SER A 54 10.76 18.98 2.13
CA SER A 54 11.33 17.97 1.24
C SER A 54 11.02 16.55 1.72
N GLU A 55 11.13 16.28 3.02
CA GLU A 55 10.77 14.98 3.60
C GLU A 55 9.27 14.73 3.54
N HIS A 56 8.42 15.73 3.81
CA HIS A 56 6.97 15.56 3.65
C HIS A 56 6.59 15.20 2.20
N ARG A 57 7.27 15.78 1.19
CA ARG A 57 7.09 15.42 -0.22
C ARG A 57 7.51 13.97 -0.50
N ARG A 58 8.63 13.51 0.05
CA ARG A 58 9.06 12.10 -0.07
C ARG A 58 8.05 11.16 0.59
N ARG A 59 7.61 11.47 1.81
CA ARG A 59 6.62 10.69 2.56
C ARG A 59 5.29 10.55 1.81
N ILE A 60 4.73 11.64 1.27
CA ILE A 60 3.46 11.55 0.54
C ILE A 60 3.61 10.78 -0.77
N THR A 61 4.73 10.96 -1.47
CA THR A 61 5.02 10.26 -2.73
C THR A 61 5.15 8.76 -2.50
N ALA A 62 5.90 8.37 -1.46
CA ALA A 62 6.01 7.00 -0.99
C ALA A 62 4.64 6.40 -0.60
N ARG A 63 3.81 7.14 0.13
CA ARG A 63 2.45 6.69 0.51
C ARG A 63 1.55 6.43 -0.71
N VAL A 64 1.56 7.32 -1.71
CA VAL A 64 0.77 7.13 -2.94
C VAL A 64 1.24 5.88 -3.69
N PHE A 65 2.55 5.65 -3.79
CA PHE A 65 3.07 4.41 -4.39
C PHE A 65 2.63 3.16 -3.63
N ASN A 66 2.69 3.16 -2.29
CA ASN A 66 2.21 2.04 -1.47
C ASN A 66 0.72 1.75 -1.71
N VAL A 67 -0.13 2.79 -1.71
CA VAL A 67 -1.58 2.64 -1.93
C VAL A 67 -1.87 2.06 -3.31
N ASP A 68 -1.13 2.45 -4.35
CA ASP A 68 -1.27 1.84 -5.68
C ASP A 68 -1.10 0.32 -5.62
N LYS A 69 -0.06 -0.17 -4.94
CA LYS A 69 0.20 -1.62 -4.82
C LYS A 69 -0.82 -2.34 -3.98
N VAL A 70 -1.32 -1.71 -2.93
CA VAL A 70 -2.42 -2.27 -2.13
C VAL A 70 -3.67 -2.42 -2.99
N LEU A 71 -4.09 -1.37 -3.69
CA LEU A 71 -5.29 -1.37 -4.54
C LEU A 71 -5.18 -2.38 -5.70
N VAL A 72 -4.02 -2.47 -6.35
CA VAL A 72 -3.77 -3.44 -7.43
C VAL A 72 -3.84 -4.86 -6.90
N SER A 73 -3.18 -5.12 -5.76
CA SER A 73 -3.18 -6.46 -5.16
C SER A 73 -4.57 -6.93 -4.75
N PHE A 74 -5.44 -5.99 -4.39
CA PHE A 74 -6.81 -6.26 -3.98
C PHE A 74 -7.78 -6.40 -5.14
N THR A 75 -7.75 -5.45 -6.09
CA THR A 75 -8.76 -5.37 -7.15
C THR A 75 -8.39 -6.13 -8.42
N GLY A 76 -7.12 -6.54 -8.56
CA GLY A 76 -6.56 -7.11 -9.80
C GLY A 76 -6.49 -6.12 -10.97
N ARG A 77 -6.82 -4.84 -10.75
CA ARG A 77 -6.70 -3.79 -11.77
C ARG A 77 -5.22 -3.49 -12.05
N PRO A 78 -4.84 -3.12 -13.28
CA PRO A 78 -3.46 -2.76 -13.58
C PRO A 78 -2.95 -1.59 -12.70
N PRO A 79 -1.66 -1.60 -12.33
CA PRO A 79 -1.05 -0.51 -11.56
C PRO A 79 -1.05 0.81 -12.33
N LEU A 80 -1.33 1.92 -11.62
CA LEU A 80 -1.25 3.27 -12.19
C LEU A 80 0.17 3.84 -12.10
N LEU A 81 0.99 3.32 -11.18
CA LEU A 81 2.41 3.65 -11.06
C LEU A 81 3.22 2.39 -11.33
N SER A 82 4.28 2.45 -12.13
CA SER A 82 5.22 1.33 -12.25
C SER A 82 6.57 1.73 -11.68
N ARG A 83 7.24 0.82 -10.96
CA ARG A 83 8.62 1.02 -10.50
C ARG A 83 9.57 1.38 -11.63
N ARG A 84 9.28 0.96 -12.87
CA ARG A 84 10.07 1.27 -14.07
C ARG A 84 10.13 2.76 -14.38
N PHE A 85 9.11 3.51 -13.97
CA PHE A 85 8.98 4.95 -14.19
C PHE A 85 8.90 5.72 -12.86
N PHE A 86 9.23 5.08 -11.75
CA PHE A 86 9.14 5.68 -10.42
C PHE A 86 10.48 5.52 -9.68
N SER A 87 11.25 6.61 -9.66
CA SER A 87 12.60 6.69 -9.08
C SER A 87 12.68 7.63 -7.88
N SER A 88 11.55 8.00 -7.29
CA SER A 88 11.50 8.95 -6.18
C SER A 88 12.26 8.39 -4.96
N PRO A 89 13.19 9.16 -4.36
CA PRO A 89 13.94 8.70 -3.20
C PRO A 89 13.04 8.47 -1.98
N LEU A 90 13.34 7.41 -1.23
CA LEU A 90 12.61 7.08 -0.02
C LEU A 90 12.79 8.16 1.07
N PRO A 91 11.75 8.44 1.89
CA PRO A 91 11.86 9.39 2.99
C PRO A 91 12.87 8.90 4.03
N LEU A 92 13.68 9.81 4.57
CA LEU A 92 14.61 9.51 5.66
C LEU A 92 13.84 9.34 6.96
N ASP A 93 14.34 8.51 7.87
CA ASP A 93 13.70 8.26 9.16
C ASP A 93 13.94 9.37 10.19
N LEU A 94 13.46 10.58 9.84
CA LEU A 94 13.55 11.79 10.65
C LEU A 94 12.15 12.14 11.16
N THR A 95 12.07 12.62 12.41
CA THR A 95 10.84 13.14 13.00
C THR A 95 10.57 14.56 12.52
N ASP A 96 9.33 15.04 12.66
CA ASP A 96 9.01 16.43 12.32
C ASP A 96 9.75 17.42 13.23
N LEU A 97 9.95 17.06 14.51
CA LEU A 97 10.74 17.85 15.45
C LEU A 97 12.20 17.97 15.02
N ASP A 98 12.80 16.89 14.50
CA ASP A 98 14.17 16.95 13.95
C ASP A 98 14.25 17.96 12.80
N LEU A 99 13.23 17.96 11.92
CA LEU A 99 13.19 18.78 10.70
C LEU A 99 12.81 20.25 10.95
N GLU A 100 12.16 20.54 12.07
CA GLU A 100 11.83 21.89 12.54
C GLU A 100 12.99 22.52 13.34
N SER A 101 13.98 21.73 13.72
CA SER A 101 15.16 22.18 14.46
C SER A 101 16.16 22.93 13.58
N ASP A 102 17.24 23.43 14.18
CA ASP A 102 18.32 24.11 13.46
C ASP A 102 19.11 23.14 12.55
N GLN A 103 19.83 23.69 11.57
CA GLN A 103 20.54 22.88 10.59
C GLN A 103 21.60 21.94 11.18
N ALA A 104 22.19 22.27 12.33
CA ALA A 104 23.17 21.38 12.96
C ALA A 104 22.47 20.14 13.54
N THR A 105 21.33 20.32 14.22
CA THR A 105 20.49 19.22 14.72
C THR A 105 20.00 18.33 13.60
N VAL A 106 19.53 18.89 12.48
CA VAL A 106 19.12 18.12 11.30
C VAL A 106 20.26 17.27 10.76
N ARG A 107 21.46 17.85 10.60
CA ARG A 107 22.64 17.11 10.10
C ARG A 107 23.05 16.00 11.04
N HIS A 108 23.00 16.25 12.35
CA HIS A 108 23.28 15.22 13.36
C HIS A 108 22.27 14.07 13.24
N ALA A 109 20.96 14.37 13.17
CA ALA A 109 19.93 13.35 13.02
C ALA A 109 20.09 12.53 11.73
N VAL A 110 20.57 13.13 10.63
CA VAL A 110 20.91 12.41 9.40
C VAL A 110 22.12 11.49 9.57
N GLN A 111 23.13 11.90 10.34
CA GLN A 111 24.33 11.10 10.61
C GLN A 111 24.03 9.89 11.51
N GLU A 112 22.98 9.95 12.32
CA GLU A 112 22.50 8.82 13.14
C GLU A 112 21.70 7.77 12.34
N LEU A 113 21.43 8.03 11.07
CA LEU A 113 20.74 7.05 10.22
C LEU A 113 21.72 5.97 9.75
N ASP A 114 21.22 4.75 9.66
CA ASP A 114 21.95 3.64 9.08
C ASP A 114 22.10 3.78 7.56
N ALA A 115 22.86 2.87 6.94
CA ALA A 115 23.05 2.84 5.49
C ALA A 115 21.73 2.69 4.70
N ASN A 116 20.69 2.18 5.34
CA ASN A 116 19.35 2.03 4.77
C ASN A 116 18.45 3.22 5.10
N GLY A 117 18.94 4.29 5.73
CA GLY A 117 18.19 5.50 6.07
C GLY A 117 17.20 5.35 7.24
N PHE A 118 17.35 4.30 8.06
CA PHE A 118 16.59 4.11 9.29
C PHE A 118 17.33 4.66 10.50
N ARG A 119 16.60 5.12 11.50
CA ARG A 119 17.18 5.52 12.78
C ARG A 119 17.47 4.29 13.63
N HIS A 120 18.63 4.25 14.29
CA HIS A 120 19.01 3.15 15.19
C HIS A 120 18.13 3.04 16.45
N ILE A 121 17.52 4.15 16.88
CA ILE A 121 16.83 4.26 18.17
C ILE A 121 15.31 4.17 18.00
N GLY A 122 14.77 3.00 18.40
CA GLY A 122 13.53 2.71 19.17
C GLY A 122 12.18 3.37 18.89
N ASP A 123 12.13 4.59 18.39
CA ASP A 123 10.89 5.35 18.26
C ASP A 123 10.40 5.38 16.82
N LEU A 124 9.27 4.72 16.56
CA LEU A 124 8.50 4.79 15.30
C LEU A 124 7.87 6.18 15.04
N LYS A 125 8.47 7.25 15.56
CA LYS A 125 7.97 8.63 15.47
C LYS A 125 8.38 9.34 14.17
N GLY A 126 9.28 8.72 13.39
CA GLY A 126 9.78 9.26 12.12
C GLY A 126 9.02 8.73 10.89
N SER A 127 9.77 8.48 9.82
CA SER A 127 9.25 7.92 8.56
C SER A 127 9.40 6.41 8.48
N SER A 128 9.91 5.73 9.52
CA SER A 128 10.34 4.33 9.48
C SER A 128 9.30 3.41 8.84
N MET A 129 8.03 3.54 9.26
CA MET A 129 6.94 2.74 8.73
C MET A 129 6.72 2.97 7.22
N VAL A 130 6.65 4.24 6.79
CA VAL A 130 6.43 4.57 5.37
C VAL A 130 7.59 4.06 4.53
N ARG A 131 8.82 4.20 5.04
CA ARG A 131 10.04 3.73 4.38
C ARG A 131 10.05 2.21 4.22
N ALA A 132 9.81 1.47 5.31
CA ALA A 132 9.76 0.01 5.31
C ALA A 132 8.68 -0.53 4.36
N ARG A 133 7.45 0.02 4.45
CA ARG A 133 6.35 -0.35 3.55
C ARG A 133 6.68 -0.08 2.10
N SER A 134 7.32 1.05 1.79
CA SER A 134 7.77 1.34 0.43
C SER A 134 8.77 0.31 -0.10
N GLN A 135 9.74 -0.12 0.70
CA GLN A 135 10.68 -1.18 0.28
C GLN A 135 9.93 -2.49 -0.02
N ILE A 136 8.97 -2.87 0.82
CA ILE A 136 8.08 -4.03 0.57
C ILE A 136 7.25 -3.82 -0.71
N ALA A 137 6.71 -2.62 -0.93
CA ALA A 137 5.87 -2.29 -2.08
C ALA A 137 6.63 -2.32 -3.40
N TYR A 138 7.92 -1.97 -3.43
CA TYR A 138 8.75 -2.13 -4.63
C TYR A 138 8.87 -3.59 -5.07
N ILE A 139 9.05 -4.50 -4.10
CA ILE A 139 9.06 -5.95 -4.36
C ILE A 139 7.66 -6.41 -4.78
N LYS A 140 6.62 -5.90 -4.13
CA LYS A 140 5.23 -6.19 -4.49
C LYS A 140 4.93 -5.78 -5.94
N ASP A 141 5.38 -4.60 -6.37
CA ASP A 141 5.17 -4.12 -7.75
C ASP A 141 5.76 -5.07 -8.80
N GLU A 142 6.97 -5.57 -8.55
CA GLU A 142 7.60 -6.55 -9.44
C GLU A 142 6.81 -7.87 -9.51
N LEU A 143 6.31 -8.35 -8.37
CA LEU A 143 5.45 -9.53 -8.32
C LEU A 143 4.13 -9.31 -9.05
N LEU A 144 3.52 -8.14 -8.88
CA LEU A 144 2.29 -7.75 -9.58
C LEU A 144 2.50 -7.65 -11.09
N GLU A 145 3.64 -7.11 -11.53
CA GLU A 145 4.01 -7.05 -12.94
C GLU A 145 4.08 -8.46 -13.55
N ILE A 146 4.73 -9.41 -12.87
CA ILE A 146 4.80 -10.81 -13.30
C ILE A 146 3.43 -11.45 -13.30
N ALA A 147 2.64 -11.21 -12.25
CA ALA A 147 1.36 -11.86 -12.05
C ALA A 147 0.28 -11.43 -13.05
N LEU A 148 0.27 -10.14 -13.42
CA LEU A 148 -0.72 -9.53 -14.30
C LEU A 148 -0.30 -9.52 -15.77
N ALA A 149 0.99 -9.73 -16.08
CA ALA A 149 1.44 -9.71 -17.46
C ALA A 149 0.99 -10.95 -18.23
N ASN A 150 0.46 -10.72 -19.45
CA ASN A 150 0.02 -11.79 -20.35
C ASN A 150 1.17 -12.59 -20.99
N SER A 151 2.41 -12.07 -20.97
CA SER A 151 3.51 -12.59 -21.78
C SER A 151 4.90 -12.54 -21.14
N VAL A 152 5.01 -12.26 -19.83
CA VAL A 152 6.32 -12.25 -19.16
C VAL A 152 6.81 -13.69 -19.02
N LYS A 153 7.90 -14.01 -19.73
CA LYS A 153 8.67 -15.25 -19.52
C LYS A 153 9.44 -15.09 -18.20
N VAL A 154 8.78 -15.43 -17.09
CA VAL A 154 9.45 -15.49 -15.78
C VAL A 154 10.09 -16.86 -15.61
N THR A 155 11.30 -16.89 -15.05
CA THR A 155 11.99 -18.15 -14.72
C THR A 155 11.88 -18.44 -13.24
N PHE A 156 12.10 -19.71 -12.89
CA PHE A 156 12.12 -20.15 -11.50
C PHE A 156 13.21 -19.43 -10.68
N GLU A 157 14.38 -19.23 -11.28
CA GLU A 157 15.51 -18.53 -10.63
C GLU A 157 15.14 -17.09 -10.31
N SER A 158 14.44 -16.40 -11.21
CA SER A 158 14.00 -15.02 -11.00
C SER A 158 13.01 -14.91 -9.84
N LEU A 159 12.01 -15.79 -9.74
CA LEU A 159 11.08 -15.78 -8.60
C LEU A 159 11.77 -16.13 -7.28
N THR A 160 12.72 -17.08 -7.30
CA THR A 160 13.51 -17.44 -6.11
C THR A 160 14.39 -16.28 -5.66
N GLU A 161 14.97 -15.53 -6.60
CA GLU A 161 15.74 -14.32 -6.29
C GLU A 161 14.86 -13.23 -5.69
N ILE A 162 13.64 -13.03 -6.20
CA ILE A 162 12.65 -12.10 -5.63
C ILE A 162 12.26 -12.54 -4.20
N LYS A 163 12.03 -13.85 -3.97
CA LYS A 163 11.75 -14.39 -2.63
C LYS A 163 12.88 -14.08 -1.65
N ALA A 164 14.10 -14.45 -2.00
CA ALA A 164 15.27 -14.22 -1.16
C ALA A 164 15.54 -12.72 -0.92
N ARG A 165 15.19 -11.86 -1.88
CA ARG A 165 15.23 -10.41 -1.69
C ARG A 165 14.15 -9.94 -0.72
N ALA A 166 12.93 -10.46 -0.80
CA ALA A 166 11.85 -10.13 0.14
C ALA A 166 12.20 -10.50 1.59
N GLU A 167 12.78 -11.69 1.80
CA GLU A 167 13.25 -12.17 3.11
C GLU A 167 14.37 -11.26 3.64
N ARG A 168 15.44 -11.05 2.86
CA ARG A 168 16.57 -10.18 3.26
C ARG A 168 16.15 -8.74 3.55
N THR A 169 15.23 -8.18 2.77
CA THR A 169 14.72 -6.83 3.01
C THR A 169 14.02 -6.75 4.37
N TYR A 170 13.15 -7.71 4.70
CA TYR A 170 12.47 -7.72 5.99
C TYR A 170 13.44 -7.96 7.17
N GLU A 171 14.39 -8.88 7.02
CA GLU A 171 15.43 -9.16 8.02
C GLU A 171 16.35 -7.96 8.28
N SER A 172 16.51 -7.07 7.30
CA SER A 172 17.32 -5.85 7.44
C SER A 172 16.63 -4.74 8.24
N PHE A 173 15.34 -4.87 8.53
CA PHE A 173 14.61 -3.83 9.27
C PHE A 173 15.01 -3.78 10.74
N PRO A 174 15.16 -2.58 11.32
CA PRO A 174 15.45 -2.46 12.74
C PRO A 174 14.34 -3.05 13.62
N ALA A 175 14.73 -3.52 14.81
CA ALA A 175 13.86 -4.27 15.72
C ALA A 175 12.57 -3.53 16.11
N ASN A 176 12.57 -2.20 16.07
CA ASN A 176 11.38 -1.38 16.33
C ASN A 176 10.28 -1.50 15.26
N LEU A 177 10.57 -2.07 14.08
CA LEU A 177 9.61 -2.35 12.99
C LEU A 177 9.12 -3.80 12.97
N ILE A 178 9.72 -4.68 13.77
CA ILE A 178 9.40 -6.10 13.81
C ILE A 178 8.26 -6.33 14.81
N HIS A 179 7.21 -6.99 14.35
CA HIS A 179 6.08 -7.37 15.20
C HIS A 179 6.46 -8.51 16.12
N ARG A 180 6.05 -8.43 17.39
CA ARG A 180 6.11 -9.53 18.34
C ARG A 180 4.71 -9.95 18.79
N PRO A 181 4.42 -11.25 18.90
CA PRO A 181 3.08 -11.73 19.26
C PRO A 181 2.57 -11.25 20.63
N ASP A 182 3.48 -10.97 21.56
CA ASP A 182 3.22 -10.61 22.96
C ASP A 182 2.92 -9.10 23.17
N GLU A 183 3.02 -8.26 22.15
CA GLU A 183 2.88 -6.80 22.30
C GLU A 183 1.50 -6.34 22.79
N LEU A 184 0.45 -7.08 22.42
CA LEU A 184 -0.93 -6.74 22.81
C LEU A 184 -1.31 -7.28 24.19
N ASP A 185 -0.47 -8.11 24.80
CA ASP A 185 -0.71 -8.57 26.17
C ASP A 185 -0.43 -7.47 27.20
N ASP A 186 0.43 -6.51 26.84
CA ASP A 186 0.70 -5.31 27.64
C ASP A 186 -0.47 -4.29 27.50
N PRO A 187 -1.17 -3.94 28.60
CA PRO A 187 -2.23 -2.95 28.59
C PRO A 187 -1.75 -1.54 28.19
N ASP A 188 -0.51 -1.19 28.53
CA ASP A 188 0.08 0.14 28.35
C ASP A 188 0.79 0.31 26.99
N CYS A 189 0.70 -0.70 26.12
CA CYS A 189 1.39 -0.66 24.84
C CYS A 189 0.87 0.45 23.91
N ASP A 190 1.79 1.01 23.12
CA ASP A 190 1.45 1.99 22.09
C ASP A 190 0.78 1.29 20.91
N VAL A 191 -0.55 1.28 20.92
CA VAL A 191 -1.38 0.56 19.94
C VAL A 191 -1.07 1.00 18.49
N GLN A 192 -0.69 2.26 18.27
CA GLN A 192 -0.32 2.76 16.93
C GLN A 192 0.97 2.08 16.43
N LYS A 193 1.96 1.94 17.32
CA LYS A 193 3.22 1.25 17.00
C LYS A 193 2.97 -0.23 16.70
N VAL A 194 2.14 -0.89 17.51
CA VAL A 194 1.78 -2.30 17.29
C VAL A 194 1.07 -2.46 15.94
N TYR A 195 0.10 -1.60 15.64
CA TYR A 195 -0.59 -1.59 14.35
C TYR A 195 0.39 -1.45 13.18
N SER A 196 1.32 -0.49 13.24
CA SER A 196 2.34 -0.30 12.21
C SER A 196 3.17 -1.57 11.98
N ARG A 197 3.60 -2.25 13.04
CA ARG A 197 4.39 -3.49 12.97
C ARG A 197 3.60 -4.64 12.36
N ILE A 198 2.34 -4.81 12.76
CA ILE A 198 1.45 -5.82 12.18
C ILE A 198 1.26 -5.57 10.68
N LEU A 199 1.02 -4.32 10.28
CA LEU A 199 0.89 -3.97 8.86
C LEU A 199 2.13 -4.31 8.04
N ILE A 200 3.33 -3.96 8.53
CA ILE A 200 4.60 -4.26 7.85
C ILE A 200 4.78 -5.77 7.71
N ARG A 201 4.51 -6.54 8.78
CA ARG A 201 4.59 -8.01 8.74
C ARG A 201 3.59 -8.59 7.75
N LEU A 202 2.34 -8.13 7.78
CA LEU A 202 1.29 -8.61 6.89
C LEU A 202 1.62 -8.35 5.42
N GLU A 203 2.10 -7.15 5.07
CA GLU A 203 2.49 -6.82 3.70
C GLU A 203 3.70 -7.64 3.22
N HIS A 204 4.66 -7.92 4.11
CA HIS A 204 5.76 -8.81 3.80
C HIS A 204 5.27 -10.25 3.56
N MET A 205 4.39 -10.78 4.41
CA MET A 205 3.78 -12.11 4.23
C MET A 205 2.98 -12.21 2.92
N GLN A 206 2.29 -11.14 2.52
CA GLN A 206 1.61 -11.09 1.21
C GLN A 206 2.58 -11.26 0.05
N ASN A 207 3.75 -10.62 0.09
CA ASN A 207 4.75 -10.79 -0.96
C ASN A 207 5.25 -12.23 -1.02
N LEU A 208 5.54 -12.85 0.13
CA LEU A 208 5.94 -14.26 0.16
C LEU A 208 4.84 -15.17 -0.39
N PHE A 209 3.60 -14.95 0.03
CA PHE A 209 2.44 -15.69 -0.49
C PHE A 209 2.32 -15.57 -2.02
N PHE A 210 2.48 -14.37 -2.57
CA PHE A 210 2.45 -14.14 -4.01
C PHE A 210 3.59 -14.85 -4.74
N VAL A 211 4.81 -14.81 -4.21
CA VAL A 211 5.95 -15.52 -4.83
C VAL A 211 5.69 -17.03 -4.84
N GLU A 212 5.27 -17.61 -3.71
CA GLU A 212 4.97 -19.04 -3.61
C GLU A 212 3.86 -19.46 -4.58
N ARG A 213 2.79 -18.66 -4.70
CA ARG A 213 1.73 -18.89 -5.69
C ARG A 213 2.26 -18.83 -7.13
N LEU A 214 3.14 -17.89 -7.45
CA LEU A 214 3.75 -17.78 -8.76
C LEU A 214 4.68 -18.97 -9.06
N LEU A 215 5.45 -19.44 -8.08
CA LEU A 215 6.31 -20.63 -8.20
C LEU A 215 5.48 -21.88 -8.52
N LEU A 216 4.34 -22.07 -7.86
CA LEU A 216 3.44 -23.19 -8.14
C LEU A 216 2.80 -23.10 -9.54
N ARG A 217 2.50 -21.89 -10.02
CA ARG A 217 2.01 -21.71 -11.40
C ARG A 217 3.04 -22.13 -12.45
N LEU A 218 4.34 -22.11 -12.13
CA LEU A 218 5.41 -22.63 -12.97
C LEU A 218 5.61 -24.15 -12.86
N GLY A 219 4.79 -24.84 -12.06
CA GLY A 219 4.88 -26.30 -11.87
C GLY A 219 5.86 -26.73 -10.78
N HIS A 220 6.27 -25.83 -9.88
CA HIS A 220 7.09 -26.20 -8.74
C HIS A 220 6.30 -27.04 -7.71
N ILE A 221 7.00 -27.84 -6.91
CA ILE A 221 6.40 -28.64 -5.83
C ILE A 221 6.13 -27.72 -4.65
N ASP A 222 4.92 -27.82 -4.06
CA ASP A 222 4.61 -27.10 -2.83
C ASP A 222 5.44 -27.68 -1.68
N GLU A 223 6.40 -26.92 -1.16
CA GLU A 223 7.17 -27.27 0.03
C GLU A 223 6.36 -27.09 1.34
N ASN A 224 5.02 -27.09 1.26
CA ASN A 224 4.10 -26.75 2.35
C ASN A 224 4.36 -25.36 2.93
N ARG A 225 4.84 -24.40 2.12
CA ARG A 225 5.15 -23.02 2.56
C ARG A 225 3.92 -22.12 2.56
N LEU A 226 2.94 -22.38 1.70
CA LEU A 226 1.74 -21.55 1.60
C LEU A 226 0.85 -21.61 2.83
N LEU A 227 0.69 -22.79 3.41
CA LEU A 227 -0.14 -23.00 4.59
C LEU A 227 0.34 -22.18 5.81
N PRO A 228 1.62 -22.25 6.25
CA PRO A 228 2.09 -21.46 7.37
C PRO A 228 2.04 -19.96 7.08
N ILE A 229 2.37 -19.52 5.86
CA ILE A 229 2.26 -18.09 5.48
C ILE A 229 0.80 -17.63 5.61
N SER A 230 -0.14 -18.40 5.06
CA SER A 230 -1.58 -18.08 5.11
C SER A 230 -2.10 -18.07 6.54
N PHE A 231 -1.70 -19.04 7.35
CA PHE A 231 -2.05 -19.11 8.76
C PHE A 231 -1.55 -17.89 9.54
N GLU A 232 -0.32 -17.46 9.29
CA GLU A 232 0.24 -16.26 9.91
C GLU A 232 -0.52 -15.00 9.46
N MET A 233 -0.81 -14.84 8.17
CA MET A 233 -1.61 -13.72 7.65
C MET A 233 -2.99 -13.65 8.31
N VAL A 234 -3.67 -14.79 8.46
CA VAL A 234 -4.96 -14.87 9.15
C VAL A 234 -4.82 -14.50 10.62
N THR A 235 -3.79 -15.02 11.29
CA THR A 235 -3.51 -14.72 12.71
C THR A 235 -3.28 -13.23 12.93
N LEU A 236 -2.44 -12.60 12.11
CA LEU A 236 -2.18 -11.16 12.17
C LEU A 236 -3.46 -10.34 11.93
N THR A 237 -4.29 -10.76 10.98
CA THR A 237 -5.55 -10.07 10.70
C THR A 237 -6.56 -10.24 11.83
N LEU A 238 -6.57 -11.41 12.48
CA LEU A 238 -7.43 -11.71 13.60
C LEU A 238 -7.14 -10.81 14.81
N LEU A 239 -5.88 -10.39 15.03
CA LEU A 239 -5.53 -9.45 16.10
C LEU A 239 -6.31 -8.13 16.02
N PHE A 240 -6.58 -7.65 14.81
CA PHE A 240 -7.41 -6.46 14.60
C PHE A 240 -8.86 -6.69 15.01
N TRP A 241 -9.35 -7.92 14.84
CA TRP A 241 -10.71 -8.31 15.16
C TRP A 241 -10.90 -8.62 16.65
N THR A 242 -9.91 -9.24 17.30
CA THR A 242 -9.97 -9.58 18.73
C THR A 242 -9.74 -8.37 19.62
N HIS A 243 -8.96 -7.38 19.17
CA HIS A 243 -8.67 -6.15 19.92
C HIS A 243 -9.32 -4.90 19.30
N GLN A 244 -10.48 -5.05 18.65
CA GLN A 244 -11.20 -3.98 17.94
C GLN A 244 -11.40 -2.70 18.76
N ASP A 245 -11.56 -2.82 20.08
CA ASP A 245 -11.78 -1.67 20.97
C ASP A 245 -10.50 -0.86 21.17
N ARG A 246 -9.35 -1.55 21.29
CA ARG A 246 -8.03 -0.91 21.40
C ARG A 246 -7.64 -0.24 20.10
N PHE A 247 -7.93 -0.88 18.98
CA PHE A 247 -7.69 -0.34 17.64
C PHE A 247 -8.80 0.61 17.16
N SER A 248 -9.73 1.05 18.02
CA SER A 248 -10.87 1.91 17.62
C SER A 248 -10.47 3.21 16.92
N GLY A 249 -9.35 3.83 17.33
CA GLY A 249 -8.79 5.00 16.64
C GLY A 249 -8.26 4.70 15.23
N MET A 250 -7.96 3.44 14.94
CA MET A 250 -7.48 2.92 13.65
C MET A 250 -8.55 2.09 12.93
N ARG A 251 -9.78 2.00 13.48
CA ARG A 251 -10.91 1.26 12.87
C ARG A 251 -11.19 1.67 11.44
N ARG A 252 -10.87 2.93 11.13
CA ARG A 252 -11.03 3.51 9.79
C ARG A 252 -10.21 2.72 8.76
N ASP A 253 -9.03 2.20 9.11
CA ASP A 253 -8.23 1.41 8.18
C ASP A 253 -8.59 -0.10 8.18
N PHE A 254 -9.68 -0.55 8.80
CA PHE A 254 -9.98 -2.00 8.88
C PHE A 254 -10.56 -2.62 7.61
N GLU A 255 -11.17 -1.84 6.72
CA GLU A 255 -11.80 -2.40 5.52
C GLU A 255 -10.77 -3.05 4.57
N TRP A 256 -9.56 -2.50 4.48
CA TRP A 256 -8.47 -3.09 3.69
C TRP A 256 -7.98 -4.44 4.27
N LEU A 257 -8.03 -4.62 5.60
CA LEU A 257 -7.57 -5.82 6.30
C LEU A 257 -8.48 -7.03 6.05
N VAL A 258 -9.79 -6.83 6.08
CA VAL A 258 -10.77 -7.87 5.73
C VAL A 258 -10.60 -8.30 4.27
N CYS A 259 -10.22 -7.38 3.40
CA CYS A 259 -9.94 -7.63 1.98
C CYS A 259 -8.66 -8.46 1.74
N THR A 260 -7.68 -8.42 2.65
CA THR A 260 -6.50 -9.30 2.54
C THR A 260 -6.86 -10.77 2.70
N LEU A 261 -7.86 -11.08 3.54
CA LEU A 261 -8.36 -12.45 3.75
C LEU A 261 -9.15 -12.95 2.52
N THR A 262 -9.90 -12.07 1.83
CA THR A 262 -10.61 -12.45 0.61
C THR A 262 -9.67 -12.72 -0.55
N ILE A 263 -8.49 -12.07 -0.62
CA ILE A 263 -7.43 -12.39 -1.59
C ILE A 263 -6.86 -13.80 -1.31
N ILE A 264 -6.60 -14.16 -0.05
CA ILE A 264 -6.16 -15.52 0.31
C ILE A 264 -7.22 -16.54 -0.12
N PHE A 265 -8.51 -16.27 0.16
CA PHE A 265 -9.60 -17.17 -0.20
C PHE A 265 -9.78 -17.28 -1.73
N SER A 266 -9.72 -16.17 -2.46
CA SER A 266 -9.84 -16.15 -3.92
C SER A 266 -8.67 -16.84 -4.61
N LEU A 267 -7.44 -16.68 -4.11
CA LEU A 267 -6.23 -17.32 -4.65
C LEU A 267 -6.00 -18.75 -4.14
N SER A 268 -6.70 -19.16 -3.09
CA SER A 268 -6.75 -20.55 -2.61
C SER A 268 -7.75 -21.39 -3.41
N ASN A 269 -8.84 -20.80 -3.91
CA ASN A 269 -9.90 -21.51 -4.63
C ASN A 269 -9.79 -21.44 -6.17
N SER A 270 -8.99 -20.52 -6.74
CA SER A 270 -8.77 -20.48 -8.19
C SER A 270 -7.46 -21.18 -8.56
N SER A 271 -7.57 -22.24 -9.37
CA SER A 271 -6.40 -22.91 -9.96
C SER A 271 -5.78 -22.12 -11.12
N SER A 272 -6.35 -20.98 -11.53
CA SER A 272 -5.97 -20.36 -12.81
C SER A 272 -6.14 -18.83 -12.95
N SER A 273 -6.69 -18.09 -11.98
CA SER A 273 -6.90 -16.64 -12.19
C SER A 273 -6.68 -15.82 -10.94
N TRP A 274 -5.83 -14.79 -11.07
CA TRP A 274 -5.81 -13.61 -10.20
C TRP A 274 -7.23 -13.05 -10.02
N PRO A 275 -7.53 -12.34 -8.91
CA PRO A 275 -8.84 -11.72 -8.74
C PRO A 275 -9.18 -10.86 -9.96
N SER A 276 -10.26 -11.22 -10.64
CA SER A 276 -10.84 -10.39 -11.70
C SER A 276 -11.40 -9.11 -11.07
N PRO A 277 -11.40 -7.97 -11.77
CA PRO A 277 -12.04 -6.76 -11.27
C PRO A 277 -13.49 -7.08 -10.88
N PRO A 278 -13.97 -6.59 -9.72
CA PRO A 278 -15.34 -6.85 -9.29
C PRO A 278 -16.31 -6.38 -10.38
N PRO A 279 -17.41 -7.10 -10.62
CA PRO A 279 -18.41 -6.70 -11.61
C PRO A 279 -18.89 -5.29 -11.28
N GLU A 280 -19.13 -4.48 -12.32
CA GLU A 280 -19.63 -3.12 -12.16
C GLU A 280 -20.83 -3.13 -11.20
N ALA A 281 -20.72 -2.37 -10.10
CA ALA A 281 -21.90 -1.99 -9.37
C ALA A 281 -22.71 -1.12 -10.32
N VAL A 282 -23.63 -1.75 -11.06
CA VAL A 282 -24.67 -1.07 -11.81
C VAL A 282 -25.40 -0.25 -10.77
N SER A 283 -25.07 1.04 -10.70
CA SER A 283 -25.89 1.99 -10.00
C SER A 283 -27.26 1.86 -10.64
N SER A 284 -28.24 1.43 -9.83
CA SER A 284 -29.64 1.49 -10.20
C SER A 284 -29.99 2.96 -10.37
N VAL A 285 -29.68 3.52 -11.53
CA VAL A 285 -30.37 4.69 -12.06
C VAL A 285 -31.76 4.16 -12.39
N SER A 286 -32.63 4.19 -11.39
CA SER A 286 -34.06 4.05 -11.59
C SER A 286 -34.47 5.10 -12.62
N ASN A 287 -34.84 4.64 -13.80
CA ASN A 287 -35.56 5.39 -14.80
C ASN A 287 -36.77 6.07 -14.15
N SER A 288 -36.69 7.37 -13.86
CA SER A 288 -37.88 8.21 -13.86
C SER A 288 -38.09 8.67 -15.30
N SER A 289 -38.96 7.94 -15.98
CA SER A 289 -39.51 8.25 -17.28
C SER A 289 -40.02 9.69 -17.35
N ALA A 290 -39.80 10.25 -18.54
CA ALA A 290 -40.25 11.56 -19.00
C ALA A 290 -41.73 11.83 -18.74
N GLN A 291 -42.03 13.00 -18.15
CA GLN A 291 -43.23 13.79 -18.45
C GLN A 291 -42.88 15.28 -18.33
N HIS A 292 -42.51 15.90 -19.44
CA HIS A 292 -42.80 17.32 -19.64
C HIS A 292 -43.37 17.51 -21.05
N SER A 293 -44.66 17.84 -21.03
CA SER A 293 -45.55 18.15 -22.14
C SER A 293 -45.00 19.26 -23.03
N ALA A 294 -44.87 18.99 -24.33
CA ALA A 294 -44.69 20.02 -25.35
C ALA A 294 -46.01 20.76 -25.57
N ALA A 295 -45.99 22.10 -25.47
CA ALA A 295 -47.12 22.97 -25.81
C ALA A 295 -47.18 23.21 -27.34
N PRO A 296 -48.37 23.33 -27.95
CA PRO A 296 -48.50 23.53 -29.39
C PRO A 296 -48.33 25.01 -29.80
N ILE A 297 -47.66 25.20 -30.93
CA ILE A 297 -47.45 26.47 -31.63
C ILE A 297 -48.76 26.88 -32.35
N PRO A 298 -49.29 28.11 -32.18
CA PRO A 298 -50.42 28.58 -32.97
C PRO A 298 -49.94 29.22 -34.29
N THR A 299 -50.54 28.79 -35.39
CA THR A 299 -50.48 29.43 -36.70
C THR A 299 -51.38 30.67 -36.72
N ALA A 300 -50.92 31.76 -37.34
CA ALA A 300 -51.74 32.92 -37.69
C ALA A 300 -51.82 33.06 -39.23
N PRO A 301 -52.97 33.50 -39.79
CA PRO A 301 -53.17 33.61 -41.23
C PRO A 301 -52.84 35.02 -41.77
N ASN A 302 -52.36 35.05 -43.02
CA ASN A 302 -52.14 36.17 -43.95
C ASN A 302 -51.44 37.44 -43.44
#